data_AF-A0A935IAR6-F1
#
_entry.id   AF-A0A935IAR6-F1
#
_cell.length_a   1.000
_cell.length_b   1.000
_cell.length_c   1.000
_cell.angle_alpha   90.00
_cell.angle_beta   90.00
_cell.angle_gamma   90.00
#
_symmetry.space_group_name_H-M   'P 1'
#
loop_
_entity.id
_entity.type
_entity.pdbx_description
1 polymer ?
#
loop_
_entity_poly.entity_id
_entity_poly.type
_entity_poly.pdbx_seq_one_letter_code
_entity_poly.pdbx_strand_id
1 'polypeptide(L)' 'MHKPGKKQGRYDKRLILKIVSDIESGHPRKELQDQYGLGKRSIDRWMKDYGSIHYKDNIKRKSYSKLQNVLL' A
#
# COMPACT_ATOMS: atom_id res chain seq x y z
N MET A 1 -27.57 -14.66 -0.16
CA MET A 1 -26.23 -15.30 -0.09
C MET A 1 -25.33 -14.47 0.84
N HIS A 2 -25.22 -14.84 2.11
CA HIS A 2 -24.27 -14.21 3.03
C HIS A 2 -22.93 -14.94 2.92
N LYS A 3 -21.91 -14.30 2.31
CA LYS A 3 -20.53 -14.77 2.45
C LYS A 3 -20.13 -14.53 3.91
N PRO A 4 -19.81 -15.56 4.72
CA PRO A 4 -19.30 -15.32 6.06
C PRO A 4 -18.01 -14.53 5.91
N GLY A 5 -18.02 -13.29 6.37
CA GLY A 5 -16.85 -12.43 6.38
C GLY A 5 -15.76 -13.16 7.15
N LYS A 6 -14.79 -13.74 6.44
CA LYS A 6 -13.62 -14.34 7.06
C LYS A 6 -13.05 -13.28 7.98
N LYS A 7 -13.05 -13.55 9.29
CA LYS A 7 -12.30 -12.75 10.25
C LYS A 7 -10.84 -12.86 9.81
N GLN A 8 -10.40 -11.92 8.98
CA GLN A 8 -9.02 -11.83 8.53
C GLN A 8 -8.22 -11.62 9.81
N GLY A 9 -7.56 -12.68 10.29
CA GLY A 9 -6.60 -12.56 11.38
C GLY A 9 -5.68 -11.40 11.04
N ARG A 10 -5.43 -10.52 12.02
CA ARG A 10 -4.47 -9.43 11.84
C ARG A 10 -3.17 -10.04 11.31
N TYR A 11 -2.75 -9.60 10.13
CA TYR A 11 -1.46 -10.01 9.59
C TYR A 11 -0.35 -9.71 10.61
N ASP A 12 0.64 -10.61 10.69
CA ASP A 12 1.78 -10.42 11.58
C ASP A 12 2.51 -9.10 11.24
N LYS A 13 2.84 -8.30 12.26
CA LYS A 13 3.50 -7.01 12.09
C LYS A 13 4.85 -7.15 11.35
N ARG A 14 5.60 -8.23 11.58
CA ARG A 14 6.86 -8.52 10.88
C ARG A 14 6.64 -8.70 9.39
N LEU A 15 5.58 -9.40 8.99
CA LEU A 15 5.20 -9.54 7.59
C LEU A 15 4.85 -8.18 6.98
N ILE A 16 4.05 -7.36 7.68
CA ILE A 16 3.68 -6.03 7.20
C ILE A 16 4.93 -5.19 6.93
N LEU A 17 5.85 -5.12 7.89
CA LEU A 17 7.08 -4.34 7.76
C LEU A 17 7.99 -4.86 6.65
N LYS A 18 8.09 -6.19 6.49
CA LYS A 18 8.83 -6.79 5.37
C LYS A 18 8.24 -6.36 4.03
N ILE A 19 6.92 -6.47 3.84
CA ILE A 19 6.24 -6.09 2.59
C ILE A 19 6.44 -4.59 2.30
N VAL A 20 6.37 -3.73 3.32
CA VAL A 20 6.61 -2.29 3.16
C VAL A 20 8.05 -2.04 2.70
N SER A 21 9.03 -2.67 3.33
CA SER A 21 10.45 -2.56 2.93
C SER A 21 10.69 -3.08 1.51
N ASP A 22 10.10 -4.22 1.14
CA ASP A 22 10.24 -4.80 -0.20
C ASP A 22 9.69 -3.82 -1.26
N ILE A 23 8.55 -3.18 -1.00
CA ILE A 23 7.95 -2.16 -1.89
C ILE A 23 8.86 -0.93 -2.01
N GLU A 24 9.42 -0.45 -0.90
CA GLU A 24 10.32 0.71 -0.90
C GLU A 24 11.64 0.44 -1.64
N SER A 25 12.10 -0.81 -1.60
CA SER A 25 13.23 -1.30 -2.42
C SER A 25 12.86 -1.52 -3.89
N GLY A 26 11.62 -1.25 -4.29
CA GLY A 26 11.17 -1.27 -5.68
C GLY A 26 10.36 -2.50 -6.10
N HIS A 27 10.03 -3.42 -5.19
CA HIS A 27 9.23 -4.59 -5.56
C HIS A 27 7.80 -4.18 -6.00
N PRO A 28 7.30 -4.71 -7.13
CA PRO A 28 5.94 -4.45 -7.57
C PRO A 28 4.91 -4.94 -6.55
N ARG A 29 3.99 -4.04 -6.17
CA ARG A 29 2.90 -4.38 -5.24
C ARG A 29 2.04 -5.56 -5.71
N LYS A 30 1.93 -5.79 -7.02
CA LYS A 30 1.14 -6.89 -7.59
C LYS A 30 1.79 -8.24 -7.33
N GLU A 31 3.10 -8.34 -7.50
CA GLU A 31 3.86 -9.56 -7.22
C GLU A 31 3.74 -9.95 -5.74
N LEU A 32 3.84 -8.98 -4.84
CA LEU A 32 3.65 -9.21 -3.41
C LEU A 32 2.19 -9.57 -3.06
N GLN A 33 1.21 -9.10 -3.82
CA GLN A 33 -0.19 -9.54 -3.64
C GLN A 33 -0.36 -11.00 -4.01
N ASP A 34 0.19 -11.39 -5.17
CA ASP A 34 0.08 -12.74 -5.69
C ASP A 34 0.87 -13.73 -4.81
N GLN A 35 2.09 -13.38 -4.40
CA GLN A 35 2.96 -14.21 -3.57
C GLN A 35 2.40 -14.48 -2.17
N TYR A 36 1.78 -13.47 -1.53
CA TYR A 36 1.32 -13.56 -0.14
C TYR A 36 -0.21 -13.63 0.00
N GLY A 37 -0.95 -13.73 -1.11
CA GLY A 37 -2.42 -13.76 -1.11
C GLY A 37 -3.05 -12.50 -0.50
N LEU A 38 -2.44 -11.34 -0.73
CA LEU A 38 -2.85 -10.07 -0.09
C LEU A 38 -3.92 -9.36 -0.91
N GLY A 39 -4.90 -8.78 -0.21
CA GLY A 39 -5.82 -7.84 -0.84
C GLY A 39 -5.13 -6.50 -1.12
N LYS A 40 -5.43 -5.90 -2.27
CA LYS A 40 -4.96 -4.54 -2.65
C LYS A 40 -5.12 -3.51 -1.52
N ARG A 41 -6.28 -3.51 -0.85
CA ARG A 41 -6.59 -2.58 0.25
C ARG A 41 -5.67 -2.74 1.46
N SER A 42 -5.16 -3.95 1.70
CA SER A 42 -4.23 -4.22 2.81
C SER A 42 -2.90 -3.50 2.57
N ILE A 43 -2.33 -3.67 1.37
CA ILE A 43 -1.07 -3.01 1.00
C ILE A 43 -1.23 -1.49 0.98
N ASP A 44 -2.33 -0.97 0.42
CA ASP A 44 -2.58 0.48 0.40
C ASP A 44 -2.61 1.08 1.82
N ARG A 45 -3.25 0.37 2.75
CA ARG A 45 -3.28 0.78 4.16
C ARG A 45 -1.89 0.70 4.79
N TRP A 46 -1.14 -0.36 4.57
CA TRP A 46 0.19 -0.52 5.16
C TRP A 46 1.18 0.52 4.65
N MET A 47 1.16 0.86 3.36
CA MET A 47 2.00 1.93 2.84
C MET A 47 1.62 3.31 3.38
N LYS A 48 0.34 3.51 3.75
CA LYS A 48 -0.09 4.74 4.44
C LYS A 48 0.45 4.79 5.88
N ASP A 49 0.26 3.70 6.61
CA ASP A 49 0.52 3.63 8.06
C ASP A 49 2.03 3.47 8.36
N TYR A 50 2.76 2.70 7.56
CA TYR A 50 4.16 2.31 7.82
C TYR A 50 5.15 2.76 6.75
N GLY A 51 4.70 3.20 5.57
CA GLY A 51 5.60 3.70 4.53
C GLY A 51 6.35 4.96 4.99
N SER A 52 7.62 5.04 4.59
CA SER A 52 8.52 6.15 4.85
C SER A 52 8.02 7.46 4.25
N ILE A 53 8.55 8.57 4.75
CA ILE A 53 8.31 9.90 4.18
C ILE A 53 8.77 9.93 2.72
N HIS A 54 9.95 9.35 2.43
CA HIS A 54 10.47 9.25 1.07
C HIS A 54 9.48 8.54 0.14
N TYR A 55 8.90 7.41 0.57
CA TYR A 55 7.86 6.73 -0.18
C TYR A 55 6.64 7.61 -0.46
N LYS A 56 6.15 8.31 0.57
CA LYS A 56 4.95 9.15 0.48
C LYS A 56 5.12 10.33 -0.47
N ASP A 57 6.32 10.91 -0.50
CA ASP A 57 6.60 12.12 -1.27
C ASP A 57 7.09 11.83 -2.70
N ASN A 58 7.77 10.70 -2.92
CA ASN A 58 8.50 10.43 -4.16
C ASN A 58 8.03 9.17 -4.90
N ILE A 59 7.59 8.13 -4.20
CA ILE A 59 7.30 6.81 -4.81
C ILE A 59 5.80 6.58 -5.00
N LYS A 60 4.97 7.05 -4.06
CA LYS A 60 3.51 6.99 -4.21
C LYS A 60 3.10 7.81 -5.43
N ARG A 61 2.30 7.24 -6.33
CA ARG A 61 1.71 7.98 -7.45
C ARG A 61 1.00 9.22 -6.91
N LYS A 62 1.51 10.40 -7.28
CA LYS A 62 0.84 11.67 -7.04
C LYS A 62 -0.44 11.68 -7.85
N SER A 63 -1.57 11.85 -7.18
CA SER A 63 -2.80 12.23 -7.87
C SER A 63 -2.68 13.73 -8.09
N TYR A 64 -2.31 14.13 -9.30
CA TYR A 64 -2.54 15.49 -9.73
C TYR A 64 -4.05 15.63 -9.88
N SER A 65 -4.75 15.97 -8.79
CA SER A 65 -6.11 16.46 -8.92
C SER A 65 -6.02 17.71 -9.80
N LYS A 66 -6.62 17.63 -10.98
CA LYS A 66 -6.62 18.68 -12.00
C LYS A 66 -6.93 20.03 -11.35
N LEU A 67 -6.16 21.05 -11.75
CA LEU A 67 -6.21 22.49 -11.41
C LEU A 67 -5.25 22.97 -10.31
N GLN A 68 -3.97 23.12 -10.68
CA GLN A 68 -3.22 24.32 -10.31
C GLN A 68 -3.22 25.23 -11.54
N ASN A 69 -4.33 25.97 -11.72
CA ASN A 69 -4.30 27.24 -12.42
C ASN A 69 -4.77 28.26 -11.39
N VAL A 70 -3.89 29.22 -11.05
CA VAL A 70 -4.20 30.63 -10.72
C VAL A 70 -2.90 31.30 -10.22
N LEU A 71 -2.44 32.28 -11.03
CA LEU A 71 -1.67 33.53 -10.78
C LEU A 71 -0.43 33.48 -9.85
N LEU A 72 0.75 34.01 -10.21
CA LEU A 72 1.12 35.21 -10.98
C LEU A 72 2.30 34.94 -11.93
#